data_AF-A0A3D3RDF9-F1
#
_entry.id   AF-A0A3D3RDF9-F1
#
_cell.length_a   1.000
_cell.length_b   1.000
_cell.length_c   1.000
_cell.angle_alpha   90.00
_cell.angle_beta   90.00
_cell.angle_gamma   90.00
#
_symmetry.space_group_name_H-M   'P 1'
#
loop_
_entity.id
_entity.type
_entity.pdbx_description
1 polymer ?
#
loop_
_entity_poly.entity_id
_entity_poly.type
_entity_poly.pdbx_seq_one_letter_code
_entity_poly.pdbx_strand_id
1 'polypeptide(L)' 'RRSQCKNNLKQLGIALHNYHDTHSCFPAGYYSYGTSNGSGPAWAAIDPDTWDAAPGWTWGTMILPFMDQAVLYNAL' A
#
# COMPACT_ATOMS: atom_id res chain seq x y z
N ARG A 1 12.31 -20.11 11.40
CA ARG A 1 11.06 -19.35 11.65
C ARG A 1 11.31 -17.95 12.22
N ARG A 2 11.88 -17.76 13.43
CA ARG A 2 12.12 -16.40 13.99
C ARG A 2 13.02 -15.52 13.10
N SER A 3 14.15 -16.04 12.61
CA SER A 3 15.05 -15.30 11.72
C SER A 3 14.40 -14.92 10.39
N GLN A 4 13.54 -15.78 9.85
CA GLN A 4 12.79 -15.50 8.62
C GLN A 4 11.77 -14.37 8.83
N CYS A 5 11.00 -14.39 9.92
CA CYS A 5 10.13 -13.26 10.27
C CYS A 5 10.91 -11.95 10.41
N LYS A 6 12.06 -11.97 11.08
CA LYS A 6 12.92 -10.80 11.24
C LYS A 6 13.40 -10.26 9.88
N ASN A 7 13.78 -11.15 8.97
CA ASN A 7 14.20 -10.77 7.62
C ASN A 7 13.05 -10.16 6.82
N ASN A 8 11.84 -10.75 6.88
CA ASN A 8 10.66 -10.23 6.20
C ASN A 8 10.30 -8.81 6.71
N LEU A 9 10.31 -8.60 8.03
CA LEU A 9 10.06 -7.28 8.62
C LEU A 9 11.13 -6.26 8.20
N LYS A 10 12.39 -6.68 8.08
CA LYS A 10 13.46 -5.81 7.59
C LYS A 10 13.21 -5.38 6.14
N GLN A 11 12.77 -6.30 5.28
CA GLN A 11 12.44 -5.97 3.89
C GLN A 11 11.24 -5.02 3.78
N LEU A 12 10.20 -5.20 4.61
CA LEU A 12 9.07 -4.27 4.68
C LEU A 12 9.52 -2.88 5.12
N GLY A 13 10.41 -2.78 6.10
CA GLY A 13 11.00 -1.51 6.54
C GLY A 13 11.78 -0.82 5.42
N ILE A 14 12.59 -1.56 4.67
CA ILE A 14 13.33 -1.02 3.51
C ILE A 14 12.35 -0.50 2.44
N ALA A 15 11.32 -1.28 2.11
CA ALA A 15 10.31 -0.88 1.12
C ALA A 15 9.57 0.42 1.54
N LEU A 16 9.26 0.57 2.83
CA LEU A 16 8.66 1.78 3.40
C LEU A 16 9.59 3.01 3.30
N HIS A 17 10.89 2.84 3.59
CA HIS A 17 11.86 3.92 3.43
C HIS A 17 12.03 4.33 1.96
N ASN A 18 12.09 3.37 1.04
CA ASN A 18 12.15 3.67 -0.40
C ASN A 18 10.90 4.40 -0.90
N TYR A 19 9.72 4.03 -0.41
CA TYR A 19 8.48 4.76 -0.68
C TYR A 19 8.60 6.21 -0.20
N HIS A 20 9.08 6.42 1.03
CA HIS A 20 9.28 7.73 1.62
C HIS A 20 10.29 8.58 0.84
N ASP A 21 11.41 8.01 0.39
CA ASP A 21 12.41 8.74 -0.40
C ASP A 21 11.83 9.20 -1.75
N THR A 22 10.88 8.44 -2.31
CA THR A 22 10.24 8.76 -3.59
C THR A 22 9.09 9.75 -3.44
N HIS A 23 8.27 9.63 -2.39
CA HIS A 23 7.02 10.39 -2.23
C HIS A 23 7.12 11.49 -1.14
N SER A 24 8.25 11.58 -0.43
CA SER A 24 8.48 12.46 0.72
C SER A 24 7.45 12.30 1.85
N CYS A 25 6.77 11.15 1.92
CA CYS A 25 5.80 10.80 2.95
C CYS A 25 5.68 9.27 3.08
N PHE A 26 5.14 8.79 4.20
CA PHE A 26 4.78 7.37 4.34
C PHE A 26 3.40 7.08 3.72
N PRO A 27 3.15 5.84 3.26
CA PRO A 27 1.87 5.50 2.66
C PRO A 27 0.75 5.60 3.70
N ALA A 28 -0.38 6.17 3.31
CA ALA A 28 -1.59 6.16 4.12
C ALA A 28 -2.07 4.72 4.35
N GLY A 29 -2.69 4.46 5.51
CA GLY A 29 -3.22 3.14 5.84
C GLY A 29 -4.25 2.64 4.83
N TYR A 30 -4.99 3.57 4.23
CA TYR A 30 -6.03 3.33 3.24
C TYR A 30 -6.05 4.47 2.21
N TYR A 31 -6.15 4.10 0.94
CA TYR A 31 -6.27 5.01 -0.20
C TYR A 31 -7.55 4.70 -0.93
N SER A 32 -8.39 5.70 -1.12
CA SER A 32 -9.56 5.58 -1.97
C SER A 32 -9.90 6.92 -2.62
N TYR A 33 -10.84 6.89 -3.54
CA TYR A 33 -11.37 8.13 -4.10
C TYR A 33 -12.28 8.78 -3.05
N GLY A 34 -11.89 9.95 -2.56
CA GLY A 34 -12.75 10.75 -1.69
C GLY A 34 -13.89 11.34 -2.50
N THR A 35 -15.13 11.06 -2.11
CA THR A 35 -16.32 11.74 -2.66
C THR A 35 -16.88 12.68 -1.60
N SER A 36 -17.27 13.90 -1.99
CA SER A 36 -17.83 14.90 -1.06
C SER A 36 -19.27 15.29 -1.41
N ASN A 37 -19.76 14.84 -2.56
CA ASN A 37 -21.07 15.16 -3.12
C ASN A 37 -21.75 13.92 -3.74
N GLY A 38 -21.29 12.70 -3.40
CA GLY A 38 -21.81 11.44 -3.93
C GLY A 38 -21.49 11.24 -5.41
N SER A 39 -20.56 12.04 -5.93
CA SER A 39 -20.06 11.92 -7.30
C SER A 39 -18.70 11.24 -7.26
N GLY A 40 -18.58 10.14 -8.00
CA GLY A 40 -17.35 9.40 -8.18
C GLY A 40 -17.22 8.95 -9.64
N PRO A 41 -16.09 8.35 -10.01
CA PRO A 41 -15.95 7.70 -11.29
C PRO A 41 -17.07 6.68 -11.51
N ALA A 42 -17.56 6.50 -12.74
CA ALA A 42 -18.66 5.58 -13.03
C ALA A 42 -18.37 4.11 -12.68
N TRP A 43 -17.09 3.74 -12.56
CA TRP A 43 -16.64 2.42 -12.14
C TRP A 43 -16.62 2.24 -10.63
N ALA A 44 -16.75 3.32 -9.85
CA ALA A 44 -16.56 3.30 -8.41
C ALA A 44 -17.89 3.07 -7.68
N ALA A 45 -17.90 2.10 -6.76
CA ALA A 45 -19.02 1.91 -5.85
C ALA A 45 -18.84 2.88 -4.67
N ILE A 46 -19.80 3.80 -4.51
CA ILE A 46 -19.77 4.81 -3.44
C ILE A 46 -20.52 4.27 -2.23
N ASP A 47 -19.82 4.15 -1.10
CA ASP A 47 -20.42 3.83 0.19
C ASP A 47 -21.27 5.03 0.68
N PRO A 48 -22.58 4.85 0.95
CA PRO A 48 -23.46 5.94 1.37
C PRO A 48 -23.17 6.48 2.80
N ASP A 49 -22.51 5.69 3.65
CA ASP A 49 -22.20 6.05 5.03
C ASP A 49 -20.80 6.69 5.14
N THR A 50 -19.81 6.13 4.45
CA THR A 50 -18.41 6.57 4.55
C THR A 50 -17.96 7.48 3.40
N TRP A 51 -18.78 7.61 2.35
CA TRP A 51 -18.49 8.38 1.13
C TRP A 51 -17.26 7.89 0.37
N ASP A 52 -16.86 6.65 0.65
CA ASP A 52 -15.74 5.97 0.05
C ASP A 52 -16.09 5.44 -1.34
N ALA A 53 -15.30 5.79 -2.36
CA ALA A 53 -15.44 5.25 -3.71
C ALA A 53 -14.44 4.10 -3.95
N ALA A 54 -14.97 2.87 -3.87
CA ALA A 54 -14.24 1.63 -4.06
C ALA A 54 -13.76 1.42 -5.51
N PRO A 55 -12.67 0.67 -5.75
CA PRO A 55 -11.89 -0.05 -4.75
C PRO A 55 -10.89 0.85 -4.03
N GLY A 56 -10.85 0.73 -2.71
CA GLY A 56 -9.76 1.26 -1.91
C GLY A 56 -8.60 0.29 -1.78
N TRP A 57 -7.43 0.83 -1.49
CA TRP A 57 -6.16 0.13 -1.44
C TRP A 57 -5.46 0.38 -0.12
N THR A 58 -4.84 -0.66 0.46
CA THR A 58 -4.08 -0.50 1.70
C THR A 58 -2.65 -0.03 1.42
N TRP A 59 -1.97 0.49 2.44
CA TRP A 59 -0.55 0.90 2.37
C TRP A 59 0.36 -0.16 1.73
N GLY A 60 0.05 -1.45 1.93
CA GLY A 60 0.83 -2.57 1.40
C GLY A 60 0.91 -2.57 -0.13
N THR A 61 -0.13 -2.09 -0.81
CA THR A 61 -0.13 -1.97 -2.26
C THR A 61 0.79 -0.87 -2.77
N MET A 62 0.93 0.21 -2.00
CA MET A 62 1.78 1.34 -2.35
C MET A 62 3.26 1.00 -2.26
N ILE A 63 3.61 0.05 -1.40
CA ILE A 63 4.99 -0.40 -1.23
C ILE A 63 5.36 -1.58 -2.14
N LEU A 64 4.41 -2.18 -2.88
CA LEU A 64 4.67 -3.31 -3.78
C LEU A 64 5.84 -3.07 -4.75
N PRO A 65 5.96 -1.91 -5.41
CA PRO A 65 7.08 -1.65 -6.32
C PRO A 65 8.45 -1.58 -5.62
N PHE A 66 8.45 -1.32 -4.31
CA PHE A 66 9.66 -1.14 -3.50
C PHE A 66 10.02 -2.39 -2.68
N MET A 67 9.18 -3.42 -2.72
CA MET A 67 9.51 -4.71 -2.14
C MET A 67 10.56 -5.39 -3.01
N ASP A 68 11.79 -5.33 -2.55
CA ASP A 68 12.92 -5.93 -3.23
C ASP A 68 12.74 -7.47 -3.34
N GLN A 69 12.81 -7.97 -4.57
CA GLN A 69 12.76 -9.41 -4.85
C GLN A 69 14.00 -10.14 -4.35
N ALA A 70 15.02 -9.48 -3.79
CA ALA A 70 16.25 -10.10 -3.32
C ALA A 70 16.05 -11.37 -2.45
N VAL A 71 15.04 -11.43 -1.58
CA VAL A 71 14.74 -12.67 -0.81
C VAL A 71 14.12 -13.76 -1.67
N LEU A 72 13.28 -13.40 -2.66
CA LEU A 72 12.74 -14.35 -3.64
C LEU A 72 13.85 -14.86 -4.57
N TYR A 73 14.73 -13.97 -5.04
CA TYR A 73 15.87 -14.26 -5.89
C TYR A 73 16.89 -15.18 -5.20
N ASN A 74 17.21 -14.94 -3.92
CA ASN A 74 18.09 -15.84 -3.15
C ASN A 74 17.44 -17.19 -2.79
N ALA A 75 16.15 -17.38 -3.05
CA ALA A 75 15.42 -18.62 -2.83
C ALA A 75 15.27 -19.48 -4.11
N LEU A 76 15.69 -18.95 -5.26
CA LEU A 76 15.86 -19.68 -6.52
C LEU A 76 17.26 -20.32 -6.58
#